data_AF-A0A420PRZ2-F1
#
_entry.id   AF-A0A420PRZ2-F1
#
_cell.length_a   1.000
_cell.length_b   1.000
_cell.length_c   1.000
_cell.angle_alpha   90.00
_cell.angle_beta   90.00
_cell.angle_gamma   90.00
#
_symmetry.space_group_name_H-M   'P 1'
#
loop_
_entity.id
_entity.type
_entity.pdbx_description
1 polymer ?
#
loop_
_entity_poly.entity_id
_entity_poly.type
_entity_poly.pdbx_seq_one_letter_code
_entity_poly.pdbx_strand_id
1 'polypeptide(L)' 'MNNLGFVLSSVGKYEEAERTHRETLQLRAKVLGKEHPETLANMNNLANVLDRMGK' A
#
# COMPACT_ATOMS: atom_id res chain seq x y z
N MET A 1 -4.97 -7.74 2.54
CA MET A 1 -4.00 -6.89 3.26
C MET A 1 -4.24 -5.38 3.10
N ASN A 2 -5.06 -4.91 2.15
CA ASN A 2 -5.39 -3.49 2.01
C ASN A 2 -5.88 -2.82 3.32
N ASN A 3 -6.72 -3.51 4.10
CA ASN A 3 -7.33 -2.92 5.30
C ASN A 3 -6.31 -2.63 6.41
N LEU A 4 -5.23 -3.41 6.53
CA LEU A 4 -4.23 -3.21 7.58
C LEU A 4 -3.41 -1.93 7.32
N GLY A 5 -2.97 -1.71 6.08
CA GLY A 5 -2.24 -0.50 5.70
C GLY A 5 -3.08 0.78 5.90
N PHE A 6 -4.38 0.72 5.58
CA PHE A 6 -5.30 1.83 5.84
C PHE A 6 -5.47 2.13 7.34
N VAL A 7 -5.67 1.09 8.16
CA VAL A 7 -5.80 1.26 9.62
C VAL A 7 -4.53 1.87 10.20
N LEU A 8 -3.35 1.36 9.82
CA LEU A 8 -2.06 1.89 10.26
C LEU A 8 -1.89 3.36 9.86
N SER A 9 -2.26 3.74 8.63
CA SER A 9 -2.24 5.14 8.20
C SER A 9 -3.21 6.00 9.01
N SER A 10 -4.40 5.49 9.35
CA SER A 10 -5.39 6.26 10.14
C SER A 10 -4.97 6.52 11.58
N VAL A 11 -4.11 5.67 12.16
CA VAL A 11 -3.57 5.85 13.51
C VAL A 11 -2.18 6.52 13.52
N GLY A 12 -1.75 7.09 12.39
CA GLY A 12 -0.48 7.81 12.26
C GLY A 12 0.77 6.93 12.14
N LYS A 13 0.63 5.61 12.03
CA LYS A 13 1.73 4.65 11.85
C LYS A 13 2.10 4.53 10.36
N TYR A 14 2.55 5.63 9.77
CA TYR A 14 2.77 5.69 8.33
C TYR A 14 3.90 4.77 7.81
N GLU A 15 4.97 4.58 8.59
CA GLU A 15 6.06 3.66 8.21
C GLU A 15 5.61 2.20 8.16
N GLU A 16 4.83 1.76 9.15
CA GLU A 16 4.24 0.41 9.18
C GLU A 16 3.23 0.23 8.03
N ALA A 17 2.46 1.29 7.72
CA ALA A 17 1.55 1.31 6.58
C ALA A 17 2.30 1.19 5.24
N GLU A 18 3.39 1.95 5.07
CA GLU A 18 4.25 1.92 3.87
C GLU A 18 4.80 0.51 3.65
N ARG A 19 5.39 -0.09 4.70
CA ARG A 19 5.93 -1.45 4.65
C ARG A 19 4.85 -2.47 4.25
N THR A 20 3.68 -2.41 4.89
CA THR A 20 2.56 -3.32 4.61
C THR A 20 2.10 -3.19 3.15
N HIS A 21 1.98 -1.97 2.63
CA HIS A 21 1.59 -1.74 1.25
C HIS A 21 2.65 -2.19 0.25
N ARG A 22 3.95 -2.03 0.55
CA ARG A 22 5.06 -2.51 -0.30
C ARG A 22 5.10 -4.04 -0.37
N GLU A 23 5.00 -4.73 0.78
CA GLU A 23 4.94 -6.20 0.83
C GLU A 23 3.72 -6.72 0.05
N THR A 24 2.56 -6.10 0.25
CA THR A 24 1.33 -6.45 -0.49
C THR A 24 1.48 -6.20 -1.99
N LEU A 25 2.14 -5.11 -2.39
CA LEU A 25 2.35 -4.77 -3.80
C LEU A 25 3.22 -5.81 -4.50
N GLN A 26 4.29 -6.27 -3.85
CA GLN A 26 5.16 -7.31 -4.40
C GLN A 26 4.42 -8.63 -4.61
N LEU A 27 3.63 -9.05 -3.61
CA LEU A 27 2.83 -10.27 -3.71
C LEU A 27 1.77 -10.17 -4.81
N ARG A 28 1.03 -9.05 -4.88
CA ARG A 28 0.02 -8.82 -5.92
C ARG A 28 0.63 -8.74 -7.32
N ALA A 29 1.74 -8.03 -7.48
CA ALA A 29 2.44 -7.97 -8.77
C ALA A 29 2.94 -9.35 -9.21
N LYS A 30 3.35 -10.22 -8.28
CA LYS A 30 3.78 -11.60 -8.57
C LYS A 30 2.62 -12.52 -8.94
N VAL A 31 1.49 -12.42 -8.25
CA VAL A 31 0.34 -13.35 -8.42
C VAL A 31 -0.60 -12.89 -9.54
N LEU A 32 -0.90 -11.59 -9.60
CA LEU A 32 -1.93 -11.02 -10.46
C LEU A 32 -1.34 -10.24 -11.65
N GLY A 33 -0.06 -9.87 -11.59
CA GLY A 33 0.59 -8.99 -12.54
C GLY A 33 0.49 -7.52 -12.17
N LYS A 34 1.29 -6.69 -12.85
CA LYS A 34 1.43 -5.24 -12.57
C LYS A 34 0.20 -4.43 -12.97
N GLU A 35 -0.47 -4.83 -14.04
CA GLU A 35 -1.63 -4.11 -14.62
C GLU A 35 -2.97 -4.53 -14.00
N HIS A 36 -2.96 -5.55 -13.13
CA HIS A 36 -4.19 -6.00 -12.51
C HIS A 36 -4.81 -4.88 -11.66
N PRO A 37 -6.15 -4.67 -11.73
CA PRO A 37 -6.82 -3.57 -11.03
C PRO A 37 -6.49 -3.49 -9.53
N GLU A 38 -6.37 -4.65 -8.85
CA GLU A 38 -6.00 -4.68 -7.44
C GLU A 38 -4.54 -4.29 -7.15
N THR A 39 -3.63 -4.54 -8.09
CA THR A 39 -2.23 -4.11 -7.98
C THR A 39 -2.15 -2.59 -8.13
N LEU A 40 -2.85 -2.03 -9.12
CA LEU A 40 -2.96 -0.59 -9.35
C LEU A 40 -3.63 0.13 -8.17
N ALA A 41 -4.72 -0.43 -7.63
CA ALA A 41 -5.38 0.12 -6.45
C ALA A 41 -4.43 0.16 -5.24
N ASN A 42 -3.58 -0.86 -5.06
CA ASN A 42 -2.61 -0.85 -3.98
C ASN A 42 -1.47 0.15 -4.20
N MET A 43 -1.07 0.42 -5.45
CA MET A 43 -0.13 1.51 -5.77
C MET A 43 -0.69 2.88 -5.38
N ASN A 44 -1.97 3.15 -5.68
CA ASN A 44 -2.63 4.39 -5.26
C ASN A 44 -2.66 4.54 -3.73
N ASN A 45 -2.92 3.45 -3.01
CA ASN A 45 -2.90 3.48 -1.54
C ASN A 45 -1.49 3.75 -0.99
N LEU A 46 -0.47 3.15 -1.59
CA LEU A 46 0.92 3.41 -1.21
C LEU A 46 1.29 4.88 -1.47
N ALA A 47 0.86 5.47 -2.60
CA ALA A 47 1.08 6.88 -2.89
C ALA A 47 0.45 7.80 -1.83
N ASN A 48 -0.79 7.52 -1.41
CA ASN A 48 -1.45 8.27 -0.34
C ASN A 48 -0.71 8.18 1.00
N VAL A 49 -0.09 7.05 1.31
CA VAL A 49 0.71 6.91 2.54
C VAL A 49 2.00 7.73 2.44
N LEU A 50 2.67 7.73 1.28
CA LEU A 50 3.89 8.52 1.06
C LEU A 50 3.61 10.03 1.13
N ASP A 51 2.51 10.48 0.52
CA ASP A 51 2.05 11.88 0.60
C ASP A 51 1.83 12.32 2.05
N ARG A 52 1.18 11.48 2.87
CA ARG A 52 1.01 11.72 4.32
C ARG A 52 2.32 11.74 5.10
N MET A 53 3.37 11.12 4.58
CA MET A 53 4.73 11.17 5.15
C MET A 53 5.54 12.36 4.63
N GLY A 54 5.02 13.13 3.66
CA GLY A 54 5.77 14.19 2.99
C GLY A 54 6.91 13.68 2.10
N LYS A 55 6.77 12.48 1.53
CA LYS A 55 7.75 11.84 0.64
C LYS A 55 7.28 11.77 -0.80
#